data_AF-A0A815JZD8-F1
#
_entry.id   AF-A0A815JZD8-F1
#
_cell.length_a   1.000
_cell.length_b   1.000
_cell.length_c   1.000
_cell.angle_alpha   90.00
_cell.angle_beta   90.00
_cell.angle_gamma   90.00
#
_symmetry.space_group_name_H-M   'P 1'
#
loop_
_entity.id
_entity.type
_entity.pdbx_description
1 polymer ?
#
loop_
_entity_poly.entity_id
_entity_poly.type
_entity_poly.pdbx_seq_one_letter_code
_entity_poly.pdbx_strand_id
1 'polypeptide(L)'
;MASSIGHTNNQESKKTSLLSKPPTYRNPALELRIDIIKNRSTVSFNNKRLADDDMEILAYYLLQNNETLTKLVLFSNQIGDRGLQYLGEVLQHNTTLTTLELQSNQIGDKGLQYLAEALQKNTTLTTLELHSNRIGDKGAQYLGKALKNNTVRDKLMLLHLKYIHLPAFIQTLTTLYLSANQIGAKSERYLGAALKKNITLVTLVFIYNQIKAQDPQYPSEGLQKNTTPTTLNVDDNQM
;
A
#
# COMPACT_ATOMS: atom_id res chain seq x y z
N MET A 1 -47.04 12.29 -2.95
CA MET A 1 -46.14 11.18 -3.31
C MET A 1 -44.73 11.63 -2.97
N ALA A 2 -44.25 11.31 -1.77
CA ALA A 2 -42.94 11.72 -1.28
C ALA A 2 -41.92 10.60 -1.56
N SER A 3 -40.84 11.00 -2.24
CA SER A 3 -39.68 10.19 -2.57
C SER A 3 -38.96 9.71 -1.30
N SER A 4 -38.87 8.39 -1.11
CA SER A 4 -37.97 7.77 -0.13
C SER A 4 -36.65 7.46 -0.83
N ILE A 5 -35.70 8.40 -0.76
CA ILE A 5 -34.32 8.15 -1.15
C ILE A 5 -33.74 7.18 -0.11
N GLY A 6 -33.47 5.96 -0.55
CA GLY A 6 -32.81 4.94 0.26
C GLY A 6 -31.40 5.38 0.62
N HIS A 7 -31.22 5.90 1.83
CA HIS A 7 -29.94 5.91 2.52
C HIS A 7 -29.64 4.49 3.03
N THR A 8 -29.39 3.55 2.12
CA THR A 8 -28.92 2.21 2.51
C THR A 8 -27.42 2.23 2.74
N ASN A 9 -27.06 2.16 4.03
CA ASN A 9 -25.99 1.35 4.60
C ASN A 9 -24.55 1.60 4.14
N ASN A 10 -23.99 2.75 4.52
CA ASN A 10 -22.54 2.94 4.62
C ASN A 10 -21.97 2.55 6.02
N GLN A 11 -22.83 2.08 6.93
CA GLN A 11 -22.43 1.63 8.28
C GLN A 11 -22.31 0.10 8.42
N GLU A 12 -22.98 -0.70 7.58
CA GLU A 12 -22.88 -2.17 7.64
C GLU A 12 -21.60 -2.72 6.99
N SER A 13 -21.03 -2.03 6.00
CA SER A 13 -19.79 -2.46 5.33
C SER A 13 -18.52 -2.18 6.14
N LYS A 14 -18.59 -1.32 7.16
CA LYS A 14 -17.47 -0.97 8.06
C LYS A 14 -17.27 -1.98 9.21
N LYS A 15 -18.15 -3.00 9.32
CA LYS A 15 -18.03 -4.10 10.29
C LYS A 15 -17.38 -5.32 9.66
N THR A 16 -16.13 -5.16 9.27
CA THR A 16 -15.20 -6.28 9.09
C THR A 16 -15.02 -7.01 10.43
N SER A 17 -15.12 -8.34 10.41
CA SER A 17 -15.17 -9.18 11.62
C SER A 17 -13.94 -9.05 12.55
N LEU A 18 -12.81 -8.56 12.03
CA LEU A 18 -11.54 -8.41 12.74
C LEU A 18 -11.53 -7.25 13.75
N LEU A 19 -12.34 -6.21 13.55
CA LEU A 19 -12.31 -4.97 14.33
C LEU A 19 -13.69 -4.63 14.93
N SER A 20 -14.45 -5.65 15.31
CA SER A 20 -15.85 -5.50 15.79
C SER A 20 -15.99 -4.97 17.22
N LYS A 21 -14.91 -4.95 18.00
CA LYS A 21 -14.87 -4.44 19.38
C LYS A 21 -13.61 -3.60 19.60
N PRO A 22 -13.66 -2.56 20.44
CA PRO A 22 -12.48 -1.76 20.74
C PRO A 22 -11.42 -2.65 21.42
N PRO A 23 -10.22 -2.79 20.85
CA PRO A 23 -9.13 -3.55 21.45
C PRO A 23 -8.64 -2.92 22.76
N THR A 24 -8.01 -3.74 23.59
CA THR A 24 -7.52 -3.30 24.91
C THR A 24 -6.21 -2.52 24.74
N TYR A 25 -6.15 -1.30 25.27
CA TYR A 25 -4.96 -0.45 25.21
C TYR A 25 -3.80 -1.07 25.98
N ARG A 26 -2.64 -1.17 25.33
CA ARG A 26 -1.40 -1.62 25.97
C ARG A 26 -0.23 -0.65 25.80
N ASN A 27 -0.30 0.28 24.84
CA ASN A 27 0.78 1.21 24.54
C ASN A 27 0.39 2.67 24.85
N PRO A 28 1.05 3.32 25.82
CA PRO A 28 0.81 4.72 26.16
C PRO A 28 1.05 5.71 25.02
N ALA A 29 1.86 5.34 24.02
CA ALA A 29 2.09 6.17 22.85
C ALA A 29 0.82 6.35 22.00
N LEU A 30 -0.13 5.42 22.10
CA LEU A 30 -1.48 5.53 21.52
C LEU A 30 -2.54 6.03 22.54
N GLU A 31 -2.31 5.86 23.85
CA GLU A 31 -3.29 6.15 24.94
C GLU A 31 -3.86 7.57 24.94
N LEU A 32 -3.28 8.54 24.25
CA LEU A 32 -3.66 9.95 24.42
C LEU A 32 -4.26 10.64 23.19
N ARG A 33 -4.49 9.96 22.05
CA ARG A 33 -4.66 10.69 20.76
C ARG A 33 -5.71 10.13 19.79
N ILE A 34 -6.80 9.49 20.23
CA ILE A 34 -7.92 9.17 19.31
C ILE A 34 -8.58 10.43 18.75
N ASP A 35 -8.58 11.51 19.53
CA ASP A 35 -9.07 12.83 19.10
C ASP A 35 -8.13 13.49 18.07
N ILE A 36 -6.88 13.02 17.92
CA ILE A 36 -5.98 13.47 16.86
C ILE A 36 -6.31 12.83 15.53
N ILE A 37 -6.91 11.64 15.50
CA ILE A 37 -7.23 10.99 14.23
C ILE A 37 -8.50 11.59 13.63
N LYS A 38 -9.47 11.98 14.46
CA LYS A 38 -10.70 12.63 14.00
C LYS A 38 -10.38 13.97 13.36
N ASN A 39 -10.84 14.16 12.12
CA ASN A 39 -10.76 15.42 11.36
C ASN A 39 -9.35 15.94 11.05
N ARG A 40 -8.29 15.12 11.19
CA ARG A 40 -6.95 15.49 10.73
C ARG A 40 -6.69 14.96 9.34
N SER A 41 -6.03 15.79 8.54
CA SER A 41 -5.48 15.41 7.24
C SER A 41 -4.18 14.64 7.36
N THR A 42 -3.40 14.88 8.42
CA THR A 42 -2.13 14.20 8.68
C THR A 42 -2.03 13.73 10.12
N VAL A 43 -1.65 12.45 10.28
CA VAL A 43 -1.40 11.83 11.58
C VAL A 43 -0.02 11.18 11.53
N SER A 44 0.78 11.41 12.57
CA SER A 44 2.13 10.84 12.69
C SER A 44 2.35 10.15 14.02
N PHE A 45 2.81 8.91 13.93
CA PHE A 45 3.27 8.09 15.05
C PHE A 45 4.63 7.44 14.75
N ASN A 46 5.51 8.15 14.04
CA ASN A 46 6.87 7.66 13.82
C ASN A 46 7.67 7.57 15.12
N ASN A 47 8.56 6.58 15.21
CA ASN A 47 9.45 6.37 16.37
C ASN A 47 8.71 6.21 17.71
N LYS A 48 7.58 5.48 17.72
CA LYS A 48 6.75 5.29 18.92
C LYS A 48 6.81 3.88 19.49
N ARG A 49 7.64 3.01 18.92
CA ARG A 49 7.73 1.58 19.26
C ARG A 49 6.37 0.88 19.11
N LEU A 50 5.57 1.30 18.13
CA LEU A 50 4.29 0.65 17.85
C LEU A 50 4.52 -0.77 17.32
N ALA A 51 3.74 -1.73 17.81
CA ALA A 51 3.76 -3.12 17.36
C ALA A 51 2.45 -3.48 16.63
N ASP A 52 2.26 -4.76 16.31
CA ASP A 52 1.08 -5.22 15.55
C ASP A 52 -0.24 -4.97 16.29
N ASP A 53 -0.28 -5.18 17.60
CA ASP A 53 -1.48 -4.94 18.43
C ASP A 53 -1.86 -3.44 18.44
N ASP A 54 -0.89 -2.55 18.29
CA ASP A 54 -1.11 -1.11 18.20
C ASP A 54 -1.80 -0.73 16.87
N MET A 55 -1.53 -1.48 15.80
CA MET A 55 -2.17 -1.28 14.51
C MET A 55 -3.62 -1.77 14.50
N GLU A 56 -3.95 -2.77 15.32
CA GLU A 56 -5.35 -3.17 15.55
C GLU A 56 -6.17 -2.00 16.11
N ILE A 57 -5.64 -1.35 17.17
CA ILE A 57 -6.25 -0.18 17.79
C ILE A 57 -6.38 0.96 16.76
N LEU A 58 -5.28 1.30 16.07
CA LEU A 58 -5.30 2.37 15.08
C LEU A 58 -6.29 2.11 13.96
N ALA A 59 -6.32 0.88 13.42
CA ALA A 59 -7.22 0.48 12.35
C ALA A 59 -8.68 0.56 12.77
N TYR A 60 -9.01 0.11 13.99
CA TYR A 60 -10.34 0.25 14.56
C TYR A 60 -10.81 1.71 14.48
N TYR A 61 -10.00 2.65 14.95
CA TYR A 61 -10.38 4.07 14.96
C TYR A 61 -10.44 4.71 13.58
N LEU A 62 -9.54 4.34 12.67
CA LEU A 62 -9.55 4.84 11.29
C LEU A 62 -10.81 4.39 10.54
N LEU A 63 -11.29 3.17 10.79
CA LEU A 63 -12.50 2.64 10.13
C LEU A 63 -13.79 3.29 10.63
N GLN A 64 -13.87 3.67 11.92
CA GLN A 64 -15.13 4.14 12.48
C GLN A 64 -15.59 5.47 11.87
N ASN A 65 -14.73 6.51 11.75
CA ASN A 65 -15.16 7.84 11.28
C ASN A 65 -14.00 8.71 10.73
N ASN A 66 -12.98 8.11 10.10
CA ASN A 66 -11.93 8.91 9.46
C ASN A 66 -12.20 9.10 7.97
N GLU A 67 -12.71 10.29 7.63
CA GLU A 67 -13.00 10.72 6.25
C GLU A 67 -12.10 11.86 5.79
N THR A 68 -11.09 12.24 6.57
CA THR A 68 -10.24 13.40 6.28
C THR A 68 -8.76 13.07 6.13
N LEU A 69 -8.31 11.91 6.62
CA LEU A 69 -6.89 11.58 6.64
C LEU A 69 -6.39 11.33 5.24
N THR A 70 -5.42 12.14 4.83
CA THR A 70 -4.72 12.01 3.55
C THR A 70 -3.31 11.45 3.74
N LYS A 71 -2.71 11.63 4.91
CA LYS A 71 -1.34 11.17 5.21
C LYS A 71 -1.22 10.48 6.57
N LEU A 72 -0.73 9.25 6.56
CA LEU A 72 -0.44 8.46 7.76
C LEU A 72 1.05 8.12 7.83
N VAL A 73 1.71 8.56 8.90
CA VAL A 73 3.15 8.41 9.11
C VAL A 73 3.44 7.43 10.24
N LEU A 74 4.04 6.29 9.92
CA LEU A 74 4.25 5.14 10.83
C LEU A 74 5.69 4.60 10.79
N PHE A 75 6.64 5.35 10.25
CA PHE A 75 8.01 4.87 10.11
C PHE A 75 8.76 4.66 11.42
N SER A 76 9.78 3.80 11.38
CA SER A 76 10.63 3.48 12.54
C SER A 76 9.83 2.97 13.75
N ASN A 77 9.00 1.96 13.51
CA ASN A 77 8.25 1.24 14.53
C ASN A 77 8.60 -0.26 14.47
N GLN A 78 7.81 -1.09 15.14
CA GLN A 78 7.96 -2.54 15.19
C GLN A 78 6.77 -3.24 14.51
N ILE A 79 6.18 -2.59 13.49
CA ILE A 79 5.03 -3.12 12.75
C ILE A 79 5.51 -4.29 11.89
N GLY A 80 4.91 -5.46 12.08
CA GLY A 80 5.13 -6.67 11.31
C GLY A 80 3.95 -7.01 10.40
N ASP A 81 3.89 -8.28 10.02
CA ASP A 81 2.92 -8.77 9.04
C ASP A 81 1.46 -8.66 9.53
N ARG A 82 1.22 -8.86 10.83
CA ARG A 82 -0.13 -8.78 11.40
C ARG A 82 -0.59 -7.33 11.49
N GLY A 83 0.30 -6.40 11.82
CA GLY A 83 -0.02 -4.97 11.80
C GLY A 83 -0.42 -4.51 10.40
N LEU A 84 0.25 -5.03 9.37
CA LEU A 84 -0.12 -4.76 7.98
C LEU A 84 -1.44 -5.37 7.54
N GLN A 85 -1.87 -6.47 8.16
CA GLN A 85 -3.22 -7.02 7.95
C GLN A 85 -4.29 -5.99 8.33
N TYR A 86 -4.17 -5.40 9.53
CA TYR A 86 -5.10 -4.38 10.02
C TYR A 86 -5.06 -3.10 9.17
N LEU A 87 -3.87 -2.62 8.79
CA LEU A 87 -3.76 -1.47 7.89
C LEU A 87 -4.29 -1.76 6.47
N GLY A 88 -4.15 -2.98 5.99
CA GLY A 88 -4.73 -3.42 4.73
C GLY A 88 -6.26 -3.33 4.75
N GLU A 89 -6.88 -3.68 5.87
CA GLU A 89 -8.32 -3.52 6.08
C GLU A 89 -8.74 -2.04 6.01
N VAL A 90 -8.00 -1.14 6.68
CA VAL A 90 -8.21 0.31 6.58
C VAL A 90 -8.15 0.77 5.14
N LEU A 91 -7.12 0.37 4.38
CA LEU A 91 -6.92 0.78 2.99
C LEU A 91 -8.04 0.31 2.05
N GLN A 92 -8.67 -0.83 2.32
CA GLN A 92 -9.80 -1.31 1.49
C GLN A 92 -11.05 -0.43 1.60
N HIS A 93 -11.22 0.26 2.73
CA HIS A 93 -12.41 1.06 3.02
C HIS A 93 -12.15 2.56 3.04
N ASN A 94 -10.91 2.98 3.24
CA ASN A 94 -10.55 4.38 3.29
C ASN A 94 -10.47 4.96 1.86
N THR A 95 -11.15 6.09 1.67
CA THR A 95 -11.30 6.77 0.38
C THR A 95 -10.62 8.14 0.36
N THR A 96 -9.69 8.42 1.28
CA THR A 96 -9.04 9.74 1.39
C THR A 96 -7.53 9.67 1.54
N LEU A 97 -6.99 8.54 2.01
CA LEU A 97 -5.58 8.35 2.27
C LEU A 97 -4.83 8.30 0.94
N THR A 98 -3.91 9.24 0.76
CA THR A 98 -3.05 9.38 -0.42
C THR A 98 -1.61 8.96 -0.13
N THR A 99 -1.16 9.09 1.12
CA THR A 99 0.23 8.81 1.52
C THR A 99 0.28 7.91 2.75
N LEU A 100 1.03 6.81 2.65
CA LEU A 100 1.30 5.89 3.74
C LEU A 100 2.82 5.65 3.87
N GLU A 101 3.38 6.04 5.01
CA GLU A 101 4.81 5.91 5.31
C GLU A 101 5.04 4.79 6.33
N LEU A 102 5.66 3.68 5.91
CA LEU A 102 5.87 2.44 6.67
C LEU A 102 7.34 1.99 6.68
N GLN A 103 8.25 2.84 6.25
CA GLN A 103 9.67 2.53 6.22
C GLN A 103 10.27 2.23 7.61
N SER A 104 11.34 1.44 7.64
CA SER A 104 12.02 1.04 8.88
C SER A 104 11.10 0.32 9.88
N ASN A 105 10.37 -0.67 9.39
CA ASN A 105 9.52 -1.56 10.20
C ASN A 105 10.00 -3.02 10.04
N GLN A 106 9.17 -3.99 10.46
CA GLN A 106 9.47 -5.42 10.44
C GLN A 106 8.58 -6.18 9.44
N ILE A 107 8.08 -5.48 8.42
CA ILE A 107 7.14 -6.03 7.43
C ILE A 107 7.86 -7.06 6.57
N GLY A 108 7.29 -8.26 6.47
CA GLY A 108 7.74 -9.33 5.61
C GLY A 108 6.77 -9.62 4.47
N ASP A 109 6.97 -10.78 3.84
CA ASP A 109 6.21 -11.20 2.66
C ASP A 109 4.71 -11.35 2.92
N LYS A 110 4.33 -11.83 4.11
CA LYS A 110 2.93 -12.08 4.46
C LYS A 110 2.18 -10.78 4.71
N GLY A 111 2.81 -9.80 5.35
CA GLY A 111 2.26 -8.46 5.50
C GLY A 111 2.00 -7.85 4.13
N LEU A 112 2.98 -7.95 3.24
CA LEU A 112 2.87 -7.39 1.90
C LEU A 112 1.79 -8.08 1.05
N GLN A 113 1.46 -9.35 1.30
CA GLN A 113 0.29 -10.00 0.70
C GLN A 113 -1.01 -9.26 1.04
N TYR A 114 -1.26 -8.98 2.33
CA TYR A 114 -2.48 -8.28 2.75
C TYR A 114 -2.56 -6.87 2.15
N LEU A 115 -1.43 -6.17 2.11
CA LEU A 115 -1.35 -4.85 1.50
C LEU A 115 -1.61 -4.92 -0.01
N ALA A 116 -1.08 -5.91 -0.72
CA ALA A 116 -1.32 -6.13 -2.14
C ALA A 116 -2.80 -6.44 -2.45
N GLU A 117 -3.48 -7.19 -1.59
CA GLU A 117 -4.93 -7.42 -1.69
C GLU A 117 -5.72 -6.11 -1.48
N ALA A 118 -5.29 -5.28 -0.53
CA ALA A 118 -5.91 -3.98 -0.29
C ALA A 118 -5.71 -2.99 -1.45
N LEU A 119 -4.51 -2.94 -2.03
CA LEU A 119 -4.17 -2.06 -3.16
C LEU A 119 -4.94 -2.38 -4.44
N GLN A 120 -5.49 -3.59 -4.58
CA GLN A 120 -6.36 -3.94 -5.70
C GLN A 120 -7.76 -3.31 -5.59
N LYS A 121 -8.16 -2.90 -4.38
CA LYS A 121 -9.46 -2.26 -4.11
C LYS A 121 -9.33 -0.76 -3.85
N ASN A 122 -8.20 -0.34 -3.30
CA ASN A 122 -7.96 1.07 -2.98
C ASN A 122 -7.72 1.88 -4.26
N THR A 123 -8.41 3.02 -4.37
CA THR A 123 -8.35 3.92 -5.53
C THR A 123 -7.91 5.33 -5.15
N THR A 124 -7.22 5.50 -4.01
CA THR A 124 -6.82 6.85 -3.52
C THR A 124 -5.36 6.96 -3.13
N LEU A 125 -4.72 5.86 -2.73
CA LEU A 125 -3.32 5.85 -2.34
C LEU A 125 -2.44 6.15 -3.56
N THR A 126 -1.63 7.21 -3.46
CA THR A 126 -0.70 7.64 -4.51
C THR A 126 0.74 7.35 -4.14
N THR A 127 1.07 7.39 -2.85
CA THR A 127 2.44 7.25 -2.33
C THR A 127 2.50 6.19 -1.23
N LEU A 128 3.38 5.21 -1.42
CA LEU A 128 3.62 4.14 -0.46
C LEU A 128 5.14 3.99 -0.20
N GLU A 129 5.55 4.18 1.04
CA GLU A 129 6.95 4.00 1.46
C GLU A 129 7.11 2.73 2.28
N LEU A 130 7.86 1.77 1.76
CA LEU A 130 8.12 0.45 2.36
C LEU A 130 9.62 0.14 2.46
N HIS A 131 10.48 1.14 2.28
CA HIS A 131 11.91 0.91 2.30
C HIS A 131 12.40 0.48 3.70
N SER A 132 13.52 -0.23 3.77
CA SER A 132 14.10 -0.68 5.05
C SER A 132 13.17 -1.61 5.85
N ASN A 133 12.55 -2.59 5.18
CA ASN A 133 11.73 -3.64 5.79
C ASN A 133 12.38 -5.02 5.56
N ARG A 134 11.63 -6.10 5.82
CA ARG A 134 12.06 -7.51 5.62
C ARG A 134 11.34 -8.13 4.41
N ILE A 135 10.97 -7.33 3.41
CA ILE A 135 10.25 -7.80 2.23
C ILE A 135 11.19 -8.64 1.37
N GLY A 136 10.82 -9.88 1.11
CA GLY A 136 11.54 -10.78 0.23
C GLY A 136 10.87 -10.94 -1.12
N ASP A 137 11.29 -11.99 -1.82
CA ASP A 137 10.83 -12.31 -3.16
C ASP A 137 9.31 -12.52 -3.26
N LYS A 138 8.69 -13.21 -2.30
CA LYS A 138 7.25 -13.49 -2.37
C LYS A 138 6.44 -12.22 -2.17
N GLY A 139 6.84 -11.36 -1.23
CA GLY A 139 6.22 -10.07 -0.99
C GLY A 139 6.24 -9.21 -2.26
N ALA A 140 7.41 -9.09 -2.88
CA ALA A 140 7.57 -8.38 -4.15
C ALA A 140 6.65 -8.94 -5.25
N GLN A 141 6.50 -10.27 -5.35
CA GLN A 141 5.57 -10.89 -6.30
C GLN A 141 4.10 -10.57 -6.02
N TYR A 142 3.67 -10.55 -4.76
CA TYR A 142 2.31 -10.14 -4.40
C TYR A 142 2.03 -8.70 -4.84
N LEU A 143 2.98 -7.80 -4.56
CA LEU A 143 2.87 -6.41 -4.97
C LEU A 143 2.86 -6.27 -6.49
N GLY A 144 3.72 -6.99 -7.21
CA GLY A 144 3.70 -7.03 -8.68
C GLY A 144 2.35 -7.47 -9.24
N LYS A 145 1.70 -8.50 -8.66
CA LYS A 145 0.35 -8.91 -9.06
C LYS A 145 -0.68 -7.79 -8.87
N ALA A 146 -0.64 -7.09 -7.74
CA ALA A 146 -1.53 -5.98 -7.48
C ALA A 146 -1.33 -4.81 -8.45
N LEU A 147 -0.07 -4.54 -8.83
CA LEU A 147 0.28 -3.47 -9.77
C LEU A 147 -0.01 -3.84 -11.24
N LYS A 148 0.03 -5.13 -11.60
CA LYS A 148 -0.22 -5.59 -12.97
C LYS A 148 -1.65 -5.31 -13.46
N ASN A 149 -2.63 -5.26 -12.56
CA ASN A 149 -4.05 -5.26 -12.91
C ASN A 149 -4.65 -3.88 -13.22
N ASN A 150 -3.81 -2.84 -13.36
CA ASN A 150 -4.26 -1.48 -13.67
C ASN A 150 -4.33 -1.19 -15.20
N THR A 151 -4.96 -2.09 -15.96
CA THR A 151 -5.12 -1.97 -17.43
C THR A 151 -6.44 -1.28 -17.75
N VAL A 152 -6.54 0.00 -17.42
CA VAL A 152 -7.75 0.80 -17.67
C VAL A 152 -7.93 1.01 -19.18
N ARG A 153 -6.83 1.17 -19.91
CA ARG A 153 -6.85 1.52 -21.34
C ARG A 153 -7.46 0.42 -22.22
N ASP A 154 -7.13 -0.85 -21.96
CA ASP A 154 -7.54 -1.96 -22.83
C ASP A 154 -9.04 -2.29 -22.69
N LYS A 155 -9.60 -2.16 -21.48
CA LYS A 155 -11.04 -2.39 -21.25
C LYS A 155 -11.91 -1.20 -21.69
N LEU A 156 -11.41 0.04 -21.59
CA LEU A 156 -12.16 1.24 -22.00
C LEU A 156 -12.24 1.42 -23.52
N MET A 157 -11.23 1.01 -24.29
CA MET A 157 -11.31 1.03 -25.76
C MET A 157 -12.38 0.08 -26.32
N LEU A 158 -12.69 -1.00 -25.60
CA LEU A 158 -13.70 -1.98 -26.00
C LEU A 158 -15.14 -1.57 -25.68
N LEU A 159 -15.36 -0.64 -24.73
CA LEU A 159 -16.70 -0.37 -24.19
C LEU A 159 -17.38 0.89 -24.74
N HIS A 160 -16.71 1.80 -25.45
CA HIS A 160 -17.31 3.07 -25.93
C HIS A 160 -18.09 3.86 -24.85
N LEU A 161 -17.82 3.63 -23.56
CA LEU A 161 -18.55 4.27 -22.47
C LEU A 161 -17.87 5.61 -22.15
N LYS A 162 -18.48 6.70 -22.62
CA LYS A 162 -18.16 8.06 -22.17
C LYS A 162 -18.36 8.16 -20.65
N TYR A 163 -17.25 8.42 -19.96
CA TYR A 163 -17.10 9.35 -18.84
C TYR A 163 -17.69 9.11 -17.44
N ILE A 164 -18.50 8.09 -17.12
CA ILE A 164 -19.23 8.16 -15.82
C ILE A 164 -18.68 7.27 -14.67
N HIS A 165 -17.69 6.40 -14.88
CA HIS A 165 -17.13 5.62 -13.75
C HIS A 165 -15.61 5.37 -13.78
N LEU A 166 -14.83 6.19 -14.51
CA LEU A 166 -13.38 5.99 -14.64
C LEU A 166 -12.63 5.77 -13.30
N PRO A 167 -12.82 6.59 -12.25
CA PRO A 167 -12.03 6.47 -11.02
C PRO A 167 -12.19 5.15 -10.27
N ALA A 168 -13.31 4.44 -10.45
CA ALA A 168 -13.58 3.16 -9.77
C ALA A 168 -12.74 1.99 -10.32
N PHE A 169 -12.07 2.18 -11.47
CA PHE A 169 -11.31 1.12 -12.15
C PHE A 169 -9.79 1.38 -12.20
N ILE A 170 -9.31 2.48 -11.64
CA ILE A 170 -7.89 2.88 -11.73
C ILE A 170 -7.28 2.82 -10.33
N GLN A 171 -6.28 1.95 -10.15
CA GLN A 171 -5.40 2.05 -8.99
C GLN A 171 -4.58 3.35 -9.12
N THR A 172 -4.45 4.13 -8.05
CA THR A 172 -3.85 5.48 -8.12
C THR A 172 -2.38 5.54 -7.72
N LEU A 173 -1.78 4.40 -7.37
CA LEU A 173 -0.41 4.38 -6.87
C LEU A 173 0.55 4.85 -7.96
N THR A 174 1.18 6.01 -7.72
CA THR A 174 2.15 6.63 -8.63
C THR A 174 3.57 6.52 -8.11
N THR A 175 3.76 6.43 -6.79
CA THR A 175 5.06 6.47 -6.15
C THR A 175 5.21 5.32 -5.16
N LEU A 176 6.25 4.52 -5.34
CA LEU A 176 6.54 3.35 -4.52
C LEU A 176 8.03 3.30 -4.15
N TYR A 177 8.32 3.24 -2.85
CA TYR A 177 9.67 3.03 -2.33
C TYR A 177 9.80 1.63 -1.73
N LEU A 178 10.69 0.82 -2.29
CA LEU A 178 10.98 -0.56 -1.89
C LEU A 178 12.47 -0.78 -1.56
N SER A 179 13.25 0.29 -1.48
CA SER A 179 14.68 0.21 -1.22
C SER A 179 15.03 -0.51 0.08
N ALA A 180 16.26 -1.02 0.21
CA ALA A 180 16.74 -1.62 1.47
C ALA A 180 15.84 -2.76 1.99
N ASN A 181 15.38 -3.63 1.09
CA ASN A 181 14.62 -4.84 1.43
C ASN A 181 15.44 -6.10 1.04
N GLN A 182 14.84 -7.27 1.15
CA GLN A 182 15.45 -8.58 0.88
C GLN A 182 15.04 -9.13 -0.48
N ILE A 183 14.74 -8.25 -1.45
CA ILE A 183 14.21 -8.66 -2.76
C ILE A 183 15.36 -9.09 -3.67
N GLY A 184 15.26 -10.28 -4.23
CA GLY A 184 16.26 -10.87 -5.10
C GLY A 184 16.02 -10.62 -6.59
N ALA A 185 17.02 -10.98 -7.40
CA ALA A 185 17.02 -10.78 -8.85
C ALA A 185 15.83 -11.44 -9.59
N LYS A 186 15.34 -12.59 -9.10
CA LYS A 186 14.18 -13.26 -9.71
C LYS A 186 12.91 -12.41 -9.59
N SER A 187 12.73 -11.74 -8.46
CA SER A 187 11.54 -10.92 -8.21
C SER A 187 11.65 -9.53 -8.80
N GLU A 188 12.86 -9.00 -8.97
CA GLU A 188 13.11 -7.80 -9.78
C GLU A 188 12.54 -7.97 -11.19
N ARG A 189 12.85 -9.08 -11.86
CA ARG A 189 12.30 -9.41 -13.19
C ARG A 189 10.79 -9.57 -13.20
N TYR A 190 10.26 -10.20 -12.15
CA TYR A 190 8.81 -10.35 -12.01
C TYR A 190 8.12 -8.99 -11.88
N LEU A 191 8.63 -8.13 -11.00
CA LEU A 191 8.14 -6.77 -10.82
C LEU A 191 8.24 -6.00 -12.14
N GLY A 192 9.36 -6.06 -12.84
CA GLY A 192 9.51 -5.42 -14.14
C GLY A 192 8.51 -5.93 -15.18
N ALA A 193 8.31 -7.25 -15.29
CA ALA A 193 7.30 -7.83 -16.17
C ALA A 193 5.86 -7.43 -15.79
N ALA A 194 5.56 -7.32 -14.49
CA ALA A 194 4.27 -6.87 -14.00
C ALA A 194 4.02 -5.38 -14.31
N LEU A 195 5.07 -4.57 -14.24
CA LEU A 195 5.01 -3.12 -14.47
C LEU A 195 4.92 -2.74 -15.95
N LYS A 196 5.29 -3.62 -16.89
CA LYS A 196 5.11 -3.37 -18.35
C LYS A 196 3.68 -3.00 -18.76
N LYS A 197 2.67 -3.42 -17.99
CA LYS A 197 1.26 -3.10 -18.21
C LYS A 197 0.70 -2.08 -17.22
N ASN A 198 1.49 -1.71 -16.21
CA ASN A 198 1.11 -0.69 -15.26
C ASN A 198 1.40 0.68 -15.88
N ILE A 199 0.37 1.52 -15.93
CA ILE A 199 0.47 2.86 -16.53
C ILE A 199 0.38 3.98 -15.49
N THR A 200 0.24 3.64 -14.21
CA THR A 200 0.00 4.62 -13.14
C THR A 200 1.23 4.84 -12.28
N LEU A 201 2.09 3.84 -12.13
CA LEU A 201 3.31 3.94 -11.35
C LEU A 201 4.36 4.73 -12.15
N VAL A 202 4.64 5.94 -11.65
CA VAL A 202 5.54 6.92 -12.25
C VAL A 202 6.90 6.93 -11.57
N THR A 203 6.97 6.55 -10.29
CA THR A 203 8.22 6.51 -9.52
C THR A 203 8.32 5.19 -8.76
N LEU A 204 9.42 4.47 -9.00
CA LEU A 204 9.81 3.28 -8.25
C LEU A 204 11.26 3.44 -7.80
N VAL A 205 11.47 3.45 -6.49
CA VAL A 205 12.80 3.46 -5.90
C VAL A 205 13.05 2.09 -5.28
N PHE A 206 14.08 1.38 -5.76
CA PHE A 206 14.29 -0.05 -5.46
C PHE A 206 15.75 -0.37 -5.07
N ILE A 207 16.59 0.64 -4.84
CA ILE A 207 18.00 0.49 -4.47
C ILE A 207 18.22 -0.29 -3.16
N TYR A 208 19.42 -0.81 -2.94
CA TYR A 208 19.88 -1.55 -1.77
C TYR A 208 19.09 -2.83 -1.48
N ASN A 209 18.61 -3.51 -2.53
CA ASN A 209 17.99 -4.83 -2.42
C ASN A 209 19.02 -5.97 -2.61
N GLN A 210 18.63 -7.22 -2.37
CA GLN A 210 19.51 -8.39 -2.53
C GLN A 210 19.67 -8.82 -4.01
N ILE A 211 19.85 -7.84 -4.90
CA ILE A 211 20.16 -8.07 -6.31
C ILE A 211 21.67 -8.32 -6.37
N LYS A 212 22.11 -9.57 -6.21
CA LYS A 212 23.52 -9.89 -6.41
C LYS A 212 23.91 -9.49 -7.84
N ALA A 213 25.03 -8.78 -7.98
CA ALA A 213 25.67 -8.59 -9.27
C ALA A 213 26.01 -9.97 -9.86
N GLN A 214 25.49 -10.25 -11.05
CA GLN A 214 25.83 -11.39 -11.89
C GLN A 214 25.43 -12.78 -11.32
N ASP A 215 24.15 -13.10 -11.41
CA ASP A 215 23.80 -14.49 -11.75
C ASP A 215 23.98 -14.65 -13.27
N PRO A 216 24.96 -15.44 -13.76
CA PRO A 216 25.21 -15.61 -15.20
C PRO A 216 24.01 -16.22 -15.96
N GLN A 217 23.03 -16.80 -15.24
CA GLN A 217 21.78 -17.27 -15.82
C GLN A 217 20.73 -16.16 -15.98
N TYR A 218 20.92 -14.99 -15.35
CA TYR A 218 19.92 -13.93 -15.26
C TYR A 218 20.53 -12.49 -15.32
N PRO A 219 20.92 -11.96 -16.50
CA PRO A 219 21.39 -10.57 -16.66
C PRO A 219 20.32 -9.54 -16.26
N SER A 220 20.74 -8.38 -15.74
CA SER A 220 19.94 -7.29 -15.17
C SER A 220 19.07 -6.53 -16.18
N GLU A 221 18.09 -7.21 -16.78
CA GLU A 221 17.18 -6.65 -17.81
C GLU A 221 15.73 -6.45 -17.32
N GLY A 222 15.41 -6.82 -16.07
CA GLY A 222 14.03 -6.95 -15.59
C GLY A 222 13.22 -5.66 -15.60
N LEU A 223 13.80 -4.56 -15.11
CA LEU A 223 13.15 -3.26 -14.95
C LEU A 223 13.35 -2.27 -16.11
N GLN A 224 13.87 -2.65 -17.29
CA GLN A 224 14.07 -1.68 -18.39
C GLN A 224 13.04 -1.78 -19.55
N LYS A 225 12.54 -0.59 -19.93
CA LYS A 225 11.84 -0.18 -21.17
C LYS A 225 10.64 -1.02 -21.63
N ASN A 226 9.51 -0.81 -20.99
CA ASN A 226 8.29 -0.41 -21.71
C ASN A 226 7.36 0.22 -20.68
N THR A 227 7.27 1.56 -20.72
CA THR A 227 6.58 2.45 -19.74
C THR A 227 7.07 2.35 -18.29
N THR A 228 8.39 2.34 -18.11
CA THR A 228 9.03 2.46 -16.78
C THR A 228 8.65 3.75 -16.06
N PRO A 229 8.63 3.74 -14.72
CA PRO A 229 8.70 4.93 -13.89
C PRO A 229 9.68 5.96 -14.48
N THR A 230 9.26 7.22 -14.65
CA THR A 230 10.10 8.31 -15.18
C THR A 230 11.37 8.50 -14.33
N THR A 231 11.33 8.05 -13.07
CA THR A 231 12.50 7.91 -12.20
C THR A 231 12.58 6.47 -11.71
N LEU A 232 13.43 5.68 -12.36
CA LEU A 232 13.87 4.37 -11.89
C LEU A 232 15.28 4.53 -11.34
N ASN A 233 15.43 4.47 -10.02
CA ASN A 233 16.73 4.42 -9.37
C ASN A 233 16.99 2.95 -9.00
N VAL A 234 17.66 2.24 -9.89
CA VAL A 234 18.24 0.91 -9.63
C VAL A 234 19.67 1.13 -9.15
N ASP A 235 20.17 0.24 -8.30
CA ASP A 235 21.47 0.39 -7.65
C ASP A 235 22.59 0.76 -8.63
N ASP A 236 23.05 2.02 -8.60
CA ASP A 236 24.33 2.46 -9.18
C ASP A 236 25.53 2.00 -8.32
N ASN A 237 25.35 0.99 -7.48
CA ASN A 237 26.36 0.50 -6.55
C ASN A 237 26.88 -0.88 -6.96
N GLN A 238 27.74 -0.89 -7.98
CA GLN A 238 29.07 -1.52 -7.91
C GLN A 238 30.00 -0.81 -8.90
N MET A 239 31.27 -0.69 -8.51
CA MET A 239 32.43 -0.16 -9.26
C MET A 239 32.52 -0.59 -10.72
#